data_AF-A0A7J2HGG6-F1
#
_entry.id   AF-A0A7J2HGG6-F1
#
_cell.length_a   1.000
_cell.length_b   1.000
_cell.length_c   1.000
_cell.angle_alpha   90.00
_cell.angle_beta   90.00
_cell.angle_gamma   90.00
#
_symmetry.space_group_name_H-M   'P 1'
#
loop_
_entity.id
_entity.type
_entity.pdbx_description
1 polymer ?
#
loop_
_entity_poly.entity_id
_entity_poly.type
_entity_poly.pdbx_seq_one_letter_code
_entity_poly.pdbx_strand_id
1 'polypeptide(L)' 'FKIEEVAKKLKIPLYAFVIYQSIGEAITPMRESIAKAADEVAEKVKKLIKSRIEEGFSVIVAGIGNTVGIGVS' A
#
# COMPACT_ATOMS: atom_id res chain seq x y z
N PHE A 1 3.65 10.72 -8.29
CA PHE A 1 3.37 12.17 -8.31
C PHE A 1 1.95 12.55 -8.75
N LYS A 2 1.39 12.07 -9.87
CA LYS A 2 0.05 12.50 -10.32
C LYS A 2 -1.06 12.23 -9.30
N ILE A 3 -1.02 11.10 -8.59
CA ILE A 3 -2.03 10.74 -7.57
C ILE A 3 -1.90 11.67 -6.36
N GLU A 4 -0.67 11.88 -5.90
CA GLU A 4 -0.33 12.69 -4.72
C GLU A 4 -0.66 14.17 -4.93
N GLU A 5 -0.37 14.72 -6.12
CA GLU A 5 -0.71 16.10 -6.45
C GLU A 5 -2.22 16.33 -6.50
N VAL A 6 -2.98 15.42 -7.13
CA VAL A 6 -4.44 15.53 -7.20
C VAL A 6 -5.06 15.37 -5.83
N ALA A 7 -4.63 14.37 -5.05
CA ALA A 7 -5.09 14.16 -3.68
C ALA A 7 -4.84 15.40 -2.80
N LYS A 8 -3.65 16.01 -2.92
CA LYS A 8 -3.31 17.24 -2.20
C LYS A 8 -4.21 18.42 -2.62
N LYS A 9 -4.43 18.63 -3.93
CA LYS A 9 -5.31 19.69 -4.45
C LYS A 9 -6.75 19.54 -3.97
N LEU A 10 -7.26 18.31 -3.95
CA LEU A 10 -8.62 17.98 -3.51
C LEU A 10 -8.74 17.78 -1.99
N LYS A 11 -7.64 17.94 -1.24
CA LYS A 11 -7.55 17.69 0.22
C LYS A 11 -8.05 16.29 0.63
N ILE A 12 -7.84 15.30 -0.23
CA ILE A 12 -8.15 13.90 0.04
C ILE A 12 -6.99 13.29 0.83
N PRO A 13 -7.23 12.72 2.02
CA PRO A 13 -6.19 12.00 2.76
C PRO A 13 -5.65 10.82 1.94
N LEU A 14 -4.32 10.72 1.84
CA LEU A 14 -3.65 9.64 1.12
C LEU A 14 -2.88 8.76 2.09
N TYR A 15 -3.06 7.45 1.97
CA TYR A 15 -2.37 6.43 2.75
C TYR A 15 -1.70 5.42 1.82
N ALA A 16 -0.47 5.03 2.12
CA ALA A 16 0.28 4.05 1.35
C ALA A 16 0.77 2.93 2.28
N PHE A 17 0.61 1.68 1.81
CA PHE A 17 1.14 0.49 2.46
C PHE A 17 2.13 -0.16 1.50
N VAL A 18 3.34 -0.43 1.97
CA VAL A 18 4.40 -1.00 1.15
C VAL A 18 4.88 -2.29 1.79
N ILE A 19 4.89 -3.36 1.01
CA ILE A 19 5.56 -4.62 1.36
C ILE A 19 6.89 -4.62 0.64
N TYR A 20 7.97 -4.49 1.39
CA TYR A 20 9.32 -4.46 0.84
C TYR A 20 9.90 -5.88 0.76
N GLN A 21 10.50 -6.20 -0.37
CA GLN A 21 11.29 -7.41 -0.58
C GLN A 21 12.64 -7.00 -1.17
N SER A 22 13.73 -7.39 -0.52
CA SER A 22 15.07 -7.14 -1.05
C SER A 22 15.38 -8.03 -2.26
N ILE A 23 16.37 -7.65 -3.06
CA ILE A 23 16.84 -8.45 -4.20
C ILE A 23 17.29 -9.85 -3.74
N GLY A 24 18.01 -9.93 -2.61
CA GLY A 24 18.45 -11.21 -2.05
C GLY A 24 17.28 -12.13 -1.69
N GLU A 25 16.20 -11.56 -1.14
CA GLU A 25 14.96 -12.30 -0.83
C GLU A 25 14.13 -12.63 -2.08
N ALA A 26 14.39 -11.98 -3.22
CA ALA A 26 13.72 -12.27 -4.49
C ALA A 26 14.37 -13.42 -5.26
N ILE A 27 15.68 -13.61 -5.12
CA ILE A 27 16.44 -14.69 -5.77
C ILE A 27 16.57 -15.96 -4.91
N THR A 28 16.07 -15.92 -3.68
CA THR A 28 16.02 -17.05 -2.75
C THR A 28 14.56 -17.44 -2.46
N PRO A 29 14.29 -18.61 -1.85
CA PRO A 29 12.95 -18.93 -1.39
C PRO A 29 12.37 -17.81 -0.54
N MET A 30 11.14 -17.41 -0.86
CA MET A 30 10.47 -16.29 -0.19
C MET A 30 10.34 -16.55 1.31
N ARG A 31 10.72 -15.56 2.11
CA ARG A 31 10.53 -15.62 3.57
C ARG A 31 9.04 -15.66 3.91
N GLU A 32 8.69 -16.46 4.91
CA GLU A 32 7.31 -16.58 5.38
C GLU A 32 6.70 -15.23 5.79
N SER A 33 7.50 -14.34 6.38
CA SER A 33 7.08 -12.98 6.73
C SER A 33 6.63 -12.16 5.52
N ILE A 34 7.28 -12.31 4.37
CA ILE A 34 6.92 -11.61 3.12
C ILE A 34 5.68 -12.25 2.51
N ALA A 35 5.63 -13.59 2.49
CA ALA A 35 4.49 -14.33 1.96
C ALA A 35 3.18 -13.99 2.72
N LYS A 36 3.26 -13.82 4.05
CA LYS A 36 2.11 -13.47 4.90
C LYS A 36 1.83 -11.97 4.97
N ALA A 37 2.74 -11.11 4.53
CA ALA A 37 2.61 -9.66 4.66
C ALA A 37 1.37 -9.12 3.93
N ALA A 38 0.96 -9.74 2.81
CA ALA A 38 -0.21 -9.32 2.06
C ALA A 38 -1.49 -9.40 2.89
N ASP A 39 -1.69 -10.52 3.60
CA ASP A 39 -2.86 -10.74 4.47
C ASP A 39 -2.84 -9.76 5.64
N GLU A 40 -1.68 -9.58 6.27
CA GLU A 40 -1.54 -8.63 7.38
C GLU A 40 -1.82 -7.18 6.95
N VAL A 41 -1.34 -6.77 5.78
CA VAL A 41 -1.58 -5.44 5.22
C VAL A 41 -3.05 -5.26 4.87
N ALA A 42 -3.70 -6.27 4.28
CA ALA A 42 -5.13 -6.22 3.99
C ALA A 42 -5.96 -5.95 5.26
N GLU A 43 -5.63 -6.63 6.37
CA GLU A 43 -6.29 -6.37 7.66
C GLU A 43 -5.99 -4.98 8.22
N LYS A 44 -4.76 -4.47 8.05
CA LYS A 44 -4.41 -3.09 8.44
C LYS A 44 -5.19 -2.06 7.62
N VAL A 45 -5.35 -2.26 6.31
CA VAL A 45 -6.17 -1.40 5.44
C VAL A 45 -7.62 -1.38 5.91
N LYS A 46 -8.22 -2.56 6.17
CA LYS A 46 -9.59 -2.64 6.69
C LYS A 46 -9.75 -1.90 8.02
N LYS A 47 -8.80 -2.06 8.95
CA LYS A 47 -8.81 -1.35 10.25
C LYS A 47 -8.66 0.16 10.07
N LEU A 48 -7.79 0.61 9.16
CA LEU A 48 -7.61 2.03 8.86
C LEU A 48 -8.92 2.65 8.34
N ILE A 49 -9.58 2.01 7.38
CA ILE A 49 -10.84 2.48 6.83
C ILE A 49 -11.89 2.61 7.93
N LYS A 50 -12.09 1.56 8.74
CA LYS A 50 -13.09 1.55 9.82
C LYS A 50 -12.82 2.59 10.92
N SER A 51 -11.55 2.96 11.15
CA SER A 51 -11.18 3.87 12.25
C SER A 51 -11.07 5.33 11.84
N ARG A 52 -10.89 5.61 10.55
CA ARG A 52 -10.64 6.98 10.06
C ARG A 52 -11.69 7.51 9.09
N ILE A 53 -12.55 6.65 8.56
CA ILE A 53 -13.55 7.03 7.57
C ILE A 53 -14.92 6.87 8.21
N GLU A 54 -15.70 7.94 8.18
CA GLU A 54 -17.08 7.96 8.65
C GLU A 54 -18.01 7.26 7.66
N GLU A 55 -19.14 6.76 8.15
CA GLU A 55 -20.17 6.18 7.30
C GLU A 55 -20.69 7.23 6.29
N GLY A 56 -20.96 6.80 5.06
CA GLY A 56 -21.39 7.68 3.97
C GLY A 56 -20.26 8.28 3.12
N PHE A 57 -19.00 8.14 3.54
CA PHE A 57 -17.85 8.54 2.72
C PHE A 57 -17.38 7.42 1.80
N SER A 58 -16.93 7.78 0.60
CA SER A 58 -16.37 6.84 -0.38
C SER A 58 -14.86 6.68 -0.18
N VAL A 59 -14.37 5.45 -0.35
CA VAL A 59 -12.94 5.11 -0.28
C VAL A 59 -12.52 4.46 -1.59
N ILE A 60 -11.39 4.88 -2.14
CA ILE A 60 -10.75 4.26 -3.30
C ILE A 60 -9.56 3.45 -2.79
N VAL A 61 -9.56 2.14 -3.08
CA VAL A 61 -8.41 1.26 -2.81
C VAL A 61 -7.80 0.87 -4.15
N ALA A 62 -6.55 1.24 -4.38
CA ALA A 62 -5.80 0.92 -5.59
C ALA A 62 -4.62 0.01 -5.27
N GLY A 63 -4.60 -1.18 -5.87
CA GLY A 63 -3.45 -2.08 -5.82
C GLY A 63 -2.40 -1.64 -6.84
N ILE A 64 -1.31 -1.03 -6.36
CA ILE A 64 -0.19 -0.69 -7.23
C ILE A 64 0.69 -1.94 -7.32
N GLY A 65 0.71 -2.56 -8.51
CA GLY A 65 1.57 -3.72 -8.76
C GLY A 65 3.04 -3.35 -8.66
N ASN A 66 3.87 -4.29 -8.18
CA ASN A 66 5.31 -4.14 -8.26
C ASN A 66 5.74 -4.33 -9.73
N THR A 67 6.16 -3.23 -10.36
CA THR A 67 7.04 -3.27 -11.54
C THR A 67 8.45 -3.16 -11.00
N VAL A 68 9.40 -3.92 -11.55
CA VAL A 68 10.84 -3.88 -11.22
C VAL A 68 11.32 -2.43 -11.09
N GLY A 69 11.47 -1.91 -9.87
CA GLY A 69 11.94 -0.54 -9.65
C GLY A 69 10.95 0.38 -8.92
N ILE A 70 10.90 0.27 -7.59
CA ILE A 70 10.97 1.50 -6.79
C ILE A 70 12.46 1.86 -6.80
N GLY A 71 12.91 2.43 -7.91
CA GLY A 71 14.27 2.92 -8.07
C GLY A 71 14.47 4.09 -7.13
N VAL A 72 15.41 3.95 -6.20
CA VAL A 72 15.95 5.07 -5.44
C VAL A 72 16.50 6.06 -6.46
N SER A 73 15.82 7.20 -6.62
CA SER A 73 16.39 8.41 -7.18
C SER A 73 16.77 9.33 -6.02
#